data_AF-A0A945S4M8-F1
#
_entry.id   AF-A0A945S4M8-F1
#
_cell.length_a   1.000
_cell.length_b   1.000
_cell.length_c   1.000
_cell.angle_alpha   90.00
_cell.angle_beta   90.00
_cell.angle_gamma   90.00
#
_symmetry.space_group_name_H-M   'P 1'
#
loop_
_entity.id
_entity.type
_entity.pdbx_description
1 polymer ?
#
loop_
_entity_poly.entity_id
_entity_poly.type
_entity_poly.pdbx_seq_one_letter_code
_entity_poly.pdbx_strand_id
1 'polypeptide(L)'
;MTTTTNRGLTAVLLATAIMALPPPIHAGPVQPILKGLMHYADDAARAAIRVSSRELDDVARAALKRTVARAATRYGDDAFKAVRYGGVELIEAAAKHGDDVWEWSCRVPRAARSLALHADDLVPLTRKMGLNVLRLEATSSGLTRQLAARYGDDMVRTFVRTVDPGDAGRVAGYMAKADTPTTRRLLLKRYDATNGRIVRWLDWKTAMAFGLTAAVVTSAHEVSDGIQEGLKTVAREQPEVLGGVVGNAVSRIMEPIGWLGKGAVICLVLAVCLGLHVPSRLVREARRVRAGWSGEEAVPPPGT
;
A
#
# COMPACT_ATOMS: atom_id res chain seq x y z
N MET A 1 -11.31 -39.22 21.72
CA MET A 1 -9.87 -38.97 21.53
C MET A 1 -9.56 -37.53 21.93
N THR A 2 -8.95 -37.40 23.11
CA THR A 2 -8.04 -36.32 23.58
C THR A 2 -8.41 -34.84 23.32
N THR A 3 -9.17 -34.23 24.24
CA THR A 3 -9.33 -32.78 24.43
C THR A 3 -8.65 -32.29 25.72
N THR A 4 -7.38 -32.64 25.90
CA THR A 4 -6.62 -32.33 27.13
C THR A 4 -5.20 -31.81 26.87
N THR A 5 -4.99 -31.08 25.76
CA THR A 5 -3.66 -30.54 25.43
C THR A 5 -3.73 -29.10 24.94
N ASN A 6 -4.01 -28.12 25.81
CA ASN A 6 -3.59 -26.72 25.52
C ASN A 6 -3.66 -25.68 26.66
N ARG A 7 -4.03 -26.04 27.90
CA ARG A 7 -4.05 -25.08 29.03
C ARG A 7 -2.64 -24.82 29.61
N GLY A 8 -1.80 -25.86 29.69
CA GLY A 8 -0.43 -25.72 30.18
C GLY A 8 0.50 -24.98 29.21
N LEU A 9 0.33 -25.19 27.91
CA LEU A 9 1.20 -24.61 26.87
C LEU A 9 0.98 -23.10 26.68
N THR A 10 -0.27 -22.65 26.78
CA THR A 10 -0.61 -21.21 26.76
C THR A 10 -0.15 -20.50 28.03
N ALA A 11 -0.28 -21.13 29.21
CA ALA A 11 0.26 -20.59 30.46
C ALA A 11 1.79 -20.51 30.46
N VAL A 12 2.49 -21.50 29.90
CA VAL A 12 3.96 -21.54 29.83
C VAL A 12 4.51 -20.56 28.79
N LEU A 13 3.84 -20.38 27.64
CA LEU A 13 4.22 -19.39 26.63
C LEU A 13 3.95 -17.96 27.10
N LEU A 14 2.84 -17.72 27.79
CA LEU A 14 2.58 -16.43 28.41
C LEU A 14 3.59 -16.17 29.55
N ALA A 15 3.88 -17.16 30.41
CA ALA A 15 4.84 -17.00 31.50
C ALA A 15 6.29 -16.76 31.02
N THR A 16 6.72 -17.42 29.94
CA THR A 16 8.03 -17.16 29.32
C THR A 16 8.06 -15.81 28.60
N ALA A 17 6.96 -15.43 27.93
CA ALA A 17 6.82 -14.10 27.33
C ALA A 17 6.84 -12.96 28.38
N ILE A 18 6.28 -13.20 29.55
CA ILE A 18 6.21 -12.25 30.68
C ILE A 18 7.57 -12.06 31.37
N MET A 19 8.48 -13.04 31.26
CA MET A 19 9.85 -12.96 31.80
C MET A 19 10.84 -12.28 30.83
N ALA A 20 10.47 -12.07 29.57
CA ALA A 20 11.32 -11.48 28.55
C ALA A 20 11.38 -9.93 28.59
N LEU A 21 10.62 -9.28 29.48
CA LEU A 21 10.75 -7.84 29.70
C LEU A 21 11.85 -7.60 30.74
N PRO A 22 13.03 -7.06 30.36
CA PRO A 22 14.08 -6.77 31.32
C PRO A 22 13.58 -5.80 32.39
N PRO A 23 14.01 -5.94 33.66
CA PRO A 23 13.62 -5.01 34.71
C PRO A 23 14.02 -3.58 34.32
N PRO A 24 13.20 -2.56 34.64
CA PRO A 24 13.54 -1.18 34.35
C PRO A 24 14.86 -0.81 35.02
N ILE A 25 15.75 -0.14 34.28
CA ILE A 25 17.15 0.16 34.65
C ILE A 25 17.29 1.10 35.89
N HIS A 26 16.19 1.52 36.52
CA HIS A 26 16.23 2.40 37.69
C HIS A 26 15.37 1.81 38.82
N ALA A 27 16.05 1.19 39.79
CA ALA A 27 15.48 0.71 41.05
C ALA A 27 15.11 1.88 41.97
N GLY A 28 14.08 2.64 41.60
CA GLY A 28 13.33 3.56 42.49
C GLY A 28 12.09 2.89 43.08
N PRO A 29 11.21 3.60 43.82
CA PRO A 29 10.06 3.00 44.49
C PRO A 29 8.96 2.67 43.47
N VAL A 30 9.13 1.57 42.72
CA VAL A 30 8.20 1.12 41.66
C VAL A 30 6.89 0.59 42.25
N GLN A 31 6.89 0.10 43.50
CA GLN A 31 5.73 -0.54 44.13
C GLN A 31 4.49 0.36 44.31
N PRO A 32 4.59 1.61 44.83
CA PRO A 32 3.41 2.47 44.98
C PRO A 32 2.81 2.89 43.63
N ILE A 33 3.65 3.20 42.64
CA ILE A 33 3.20 3.56 41.28
C ILE A 33 2.50 2.37 40.63
N LEU A 34 3.08 1.17 40.74
CA LEU A 34 2.51 -0.05 40.17
C LEU A 34 1.14 -0.36 40.77
N LYS A 35 0.95 -0.15 42.08
CA LYS A 35 -0.34 -0.36 42.77
C LYS A 35 -1.43 0.57 42.24
N GLY A 36 -1.10 1.85 41.96
CA GLY A 36 -2.02 2.81 41.37
C GLY A 36 -2.43 2.48 39.93
N LEU A 37 -1.52 1.90 39.15
CA LEU A 37 -1.76 1.52 37.75
C LEU A 37 -2.57 0.22 37.59
N MET A 38 -2.74 -0.57 38.66
CA MET A 38 -3.43 -1.87 38.59
C MET A 38 -4.88 -1.78 38.12
N HIS A 39 -5.59 -0.70 38.47
CA HIS A 39 -6.97 -0.52 38.05
C HIS A 39 -7.06 -0.33 36.52
N TYR A 40 -6.27 0.59 35.97
CA TYR A 40 -6.19 0.84 34.53
C TYR A 40 -5.66 -0.36 33.75
N ALA A 41 -4.70 -1.08 34.33
CA ALA A 41 -4.16 -2.31 33.76
C ALA A 41 -5.20 -3.43 33.72
N ASP A 42 -6.07 -3.55 34.73
CA ASP A 42 -7.17 -4.51 34.71
C ASP A 42 -8.16 -4.21 33.57
N ASP A 43 -8.54 -2.96 33.38
CA ASP A 43 -9.44 -2.57 32.30
C ASP A 43 -8.84 -2.84 30.92
N ALA A 44 -7.56 -2.50 30.73
CA ALA A 44 -6.85 -2.79 29.49
C ALA A 44 -6.68 -4.31 29.25
N ALA A 45 -6.39 -5.08 30.29
CA ALA A 45 -6.31 -6.54 30.22
C ALA A 45 -7.66 -7.17 29.85
N ARG A 46 -8.77 -6.71 30.46
CA ARG A 46 -10.12 -7.19 30.10
C ARG A 46 -10.47 -6.87 28.66
N ALA A 47 -10.13 -5.68 28.17
CA ALA A 47 -10.33 -5.31 26.78
C ALA A 47 -9.49 -6.19 25.84
N ALA A 48 -8.22 -6.41 26.17
CA ALA A 48 -7.34 -7.28 25.38
C ALA A 48 -7.87 -8.72 25.29
N ILE A 49 -8.32 -9.29 26.41
CA ILE A 49 -8.94 -10.62 26.47
C ILE A 49 -10.17 -10.69 25.54
N ARG A 50 -11.03 -9.67 25.55
CA ARG A 50 -12.20 -9.60 24.66
C ARG A 50 -11.81 -9.53 23.18
N VAL A 51 -10.78 -8.74 22.83
CA VAL A 51 -10.30 -8.62 21.44
C VAL A 51 -9.68 -9.93 20.95
N SER A 52 -8.98 -10.65 21.83
CA SER A 52 -8.36 -11.94 21.50
C SER A 52 -9.36 -13.10 21.51
N SER A 53 -10.57 -12.92 22.04
CA SER A 53 -11.56 -13.99 22.28
C SER A 53 -10.95 -15.21 23.00
N ARG A 54 -9.98 -14.99 23.90
CA ARG A 54 -9.28 -16.06 24.64
C ARG A 54 -9.82 -16.18 26.06
N GLU A 55 -9.90 -17.40 26.57
CA GLU A 55 -10.11 -17.64 27.99
C GLU A 55 -8.76 -17.76 28.69
N LEU A 56 -8.50 -16.87 29.66
CA LEU A 56 -7.32 -16.91 30.52
C LEU A 56 -7.74 -17.32 31.93
N ASP A 57 -6.96 -18.22 32.53
CA ASP A 57 -7.08 -18.55 33.94
C ASP A 57 -6.65 -17.36 34.83
N ASP A 58 -6.91 -17.46 36.13
CA ASP A 58 -6.66 -16.36 37.06
C ASP A 58 -5.17 -16.00 37.17
N VAL A 59 -4.30 -17.00 37.00
CA VAL A 59 -2.84 -16.83 37.03
C VAL A 59 -2.38 -16.04 35.81
N ALA A 60 -2.77 -16.46 34.60
CA ALA A 60 -2.44 -15.77 33.37
C ALA A 60 -3.05 -14.36 33.32
N ARG A 61 -4.27 -14.19 33.84
CA ARG A 61 -4.90 -12.87 33.97
C ARG A 61 -4.12 -11.97 34.92
N ALA A 62 -3.69 -12.46 36.08
CA ALA A 62 -2.89 -11.68 37.02
C ALA A 62 -1.52 -11.31 36.42
N ALA A 63 -0.90 -12.23 35.69
CA ALA A 63 0.37 -11.98 35.02
C ALA A 63 0.21 -10.95 33.88
N LEU A 64 -0.84 -11.06 33.07
CA LEU A 64 -1.22 -10.07 32.06
C LEU A 64 -1.35 -8.67 32.66
N LYS A 65 -2.12 -8.50 33.74
CA LYS A 65 -2.27 -7.20 34.43
C LYS A 65 -0.93 -6.61 34.86
N ARG A 66 -0.05 -7.43 35.43
CA ARG A 66 1.29 -6.97 35.85
C ARG A 66 2.13 -6.53 34.66
N THR A 67 2.11 -7.26 33.55
CA THR A 67 2.86 -6.91 32.34
C THR A 67 2.35 -5.61 31.73
N VAL A 68 1.03 -5.44 31.65
CA VAL A 68 0.41 -4.20 31.16
C VAL A 68 0.82 -3.01 32.01
N ALA A 69 0.80 -3.14 33.33
CA ALA A 69 1.21 -2.04 34.21
C ALA A 69 2.72 -1.76 34.15
N ARG A 70 3.56 -2.78 34.00
CA ARG A 70 4.99 -2.60 33.75
C ARG A 70 5.23 -1.88 32.42
N ALA A 71 4.53 -2.26 31.36
CA ALA A 71 4.59 -1.55 30.08
C ALA A 71 4.18 -0.08 30.26
N ALA A 72 3.13 0.20 31.02
CA ALA A 72 2.71 1.57 31.32
C ALA A 72 3.75 2.38 32.11
N THR A 73 4.51 1.76 33.03
CA THR A 73 5.62 2.46 33.71
C THR A 73 6.74 2.88 32.76
N ARG A 74 6.90 2.18 31.64
CA ARG A 74 7.99 2.40 30.68
C ARG A 74 7.59 3.27 29.48
N TYR A 75 6.37 3.09 28.98
CA TYR A 75 5.85 3.74 27.77
C TYR A 75 4.70 4.71 28.05
N GLY A 76 4.32 4.90 29.32
CA GLY A 76 3.22 5.76 29.72
C GLY A 76 1.84 5.17 29.41
N ASP A 77 0.82 6.03 29.50
CA ASP A 77 -0.58 5.64 29.35
C ASP A 77 -0.94 5.07 27.97
N ASP A 78 -0.13 5.35 26.95
CA ASP A 78 -0.31 4.82 25.61
C ASP A 78 -0.11 3.30 25.54
N ALA A 79 0.61 2.70 26.49
CA ALA A 79 0.70 1.25 26.64
C ALA A 79 -0.68 0.61 26.89
N PHE A 80 -1.55 1.26 27.66
CA PHE A 80 -2.91 0.77 27.88
C PHE A 80 -3.72 0.79 26.60
N LYS A 81 -3.58 1.84 25.78
CA LYS A 81 -4.26 1.93 24.47
C LYS A 81 -3.74 0.86 23.52
N ALA A 82 -2.42 0.69 23.43
CA ALA A 82 -1.77 -0.32 22.60
C ALA A 82 -2.29 -1.72 22.92
N VAL A 83 -2.36 -2.09 24.20
CA VAL A 83 -2.88 -3.39 24.66
C VAL A 83 -4.36 -3.56 24.34
N ARG A 84 -5.18 -2.52 24.56
CA ARG A 84 -6.62 -2.55 24.25
C ARG A 84 -6.89 -2.86 22.78
N TYR A 85 -6.08 -2.33 21.86
CA TYR A 85 -6.22 -2.59 20.41
C TYR A 85 -5.52 -3.88 19.97
N GLY A 86 -4.33 -4.17 20.51
CA GLY A 86 -3.50 -5.29 20.10
C GLY A 86 -4.01 -6.65 20.59
N GLY A 87 -4.65 -6.68 21.76
CA GLY A 87 -5.04 -7.93 22.41
C GLY A 87 -3.89 -8.57 23.20
N VAL A 88 -4.12 -9.79 23.68
CA VAL A 88 -3.13 -10.61 24.39
C VAL A 88 -1.93 -10.92 23.48
N GLU A 89 -2.16 -11.06 22.19
CA GLU A 89 -1.15 -11.35 21.16
C GLU A 89 -0.09 -10.25 21.06
N LEU A 90 -0.40 -9.00 21.44
CA LEU A 90 0.59 -7.93 21.47
C LEU A 90 1.73 -8.24 22.45
N ILE A 91 1.39 -8.85 23.58
CA ILE A 91 2.37 -9.18 24.63
C ILE A 91 3.21 -10.38 24.20
N GLU A 92 2.60 -11.35 23.52
CA GLU A 92 3.31 -12.48 22.90
C GLU A 92 4.29 -11.98 21.83
N ALA A 93 3.82 -11.10 20.95
CA ALA A 93 4.65 -10.49 19.90
C ALA A 93 5.80 -9.66 20.50
N ALA A 94 5.52 -8.85 21.52
CA ALA A 94 6.55 -8.05 22.17
C ALA A 94 7.58 -8.90 22.93
N ALA A 95 7.18 -10.03 23.49
CA ALA A 95 8.14 -10.96 24.07
C ALA A 95 9.06 -11.61 23.04
N LYS A 96 8.55 -11.89 21.84
CA LYS A 96 9.32 -12.51 20.76
C LYS A 96 10.24 -11.51 20.05
N HIS A 97 9.75 -10.29 19.79
CA HIS A 97 10.43 -9.30 18.95
C HIS A 97 11.04 -8.12 19.72
N GLY A 98 10.81 -8.06 21.03
CA GLY A 98 11.39 -7.08 21.93
C GLY A 98 10.64 -5.75 21.98
N ASP A 99 11.33 -4.75 22.50
CA ASP A 99 10.79 -3.43 22.84
C ASP A 99 10.26 -2.62 21.65
N ASP A 100 10.75 -2.91 20.44
CA ASP A 100 10.28 -2.27 19.20
C ASP A 100 8.76 -2.41 19.04
N VAL A 101 8.20 -3.59 19.35
CA VAL A 101 6.77 -3.85 19.24
C VAL A 101 5.97 -2.99 20.21
N TRP A 102 6.49 -2.78 21.42
CA TRP A 102 5.88 -1.90 22.41
C TRP A 102 5.92 -0.45 21.95
N GLU A 103 7.11 0.04 21.58
CA GLU A 103 7.31 1.43 21.17
C GLU A 103 6.42 1.78 19.98
N TRP A 104 6.39 0.93 18.97
CA TRP A 104 5.60 1.18 17.76
C TRP A 104 4.10 1.03 17.99
N SER A 105 3.66 0.09 18.82
CA SER A 105 2.23 -0.05 19.17
C SER A 105 1.73 1.11 20.01
N CYS A 106 2.58 1.74 20.83
CA CYS A 106 2.22 2.95 21.55
C CYS A 106 2.10 4.14 20.59
N ARG A 107 3.00 4.26 19.61
CA ARG A 107 2.97 5.34 18.61
C ARG A 107 1.84 5.21 17.60
N VAL A 108 1.48 3.98 17.21
CA VAL A 108 0.40 3.70 16.26
C VAL A 108 -0.56 2.64 16.83
N PRO A 109 -1.39 2.97 17.84
CA PRO A 109 -2.23 1.98 18.52
C PRO A 109 -3.21 1.26 17.60
N ARG A 110 -3.68 1.93 16.55
CA ARG A 110 -4.58 1.34 15.54
C ARG A 110 -3.94 0.21 14.74
N ALA A 111 -2.62 0.21 14.61
CA ALA A 111 -1.87 -0.86 13.95
C ALA A 111 -1.51 -2.01 14.89
N ALA A 112 -1.69 -1.84 16.21
CA ALA A 112 -1.22 -2.78 17.23
C ALA A 112 -1.77 -4.20 17.00
N ARG A 113 -3.00 -4.34 16.51
CA ARG A 113 -3.57 -5.66 16.19
C ARG A 113 -2.88 -6.33 15.01
N SER A 114 -2.65 -5.60 13.92
CA SER A 114 -1.96 -6.14 12.74
C SER A 114 -0.52 -6.50 13.11
N LEU A 115 0.16 -5.61 13.85
CA LEU A 115 1.52 -5.86 14.34
C LEU A 115 1.59 -7.07 15.27
N ALA A 116 0.63 -7.24 16.18
CA ALA A 116 0.57 -8.39 17.08
C ALA A 116 0.38 -9.72 16.33
N LEU A 117 -0.51 -9.76 15.35
CA LEU A 117 -0.83 -10.99 14.61
C LEU A 117 0.21 -11.36 13.54
N HIS A 118 0.92 -10.36 13.01
CA HIS A 118 1.85 -10.52 11.89
C HIS A 118 3.22 -9.92 12.18
N ALA A 119 3.68 -10.03 13.43
CA ALA A 119 4.92 -9.44 13.90
C ALA A 119 6.15 -9.93 13.10
N ASP A 120 6.17 -11.21 12.73
CA ASP A 120 7.26 -11.82 11.95
C ASP A 120 7.49 -11.11 10.60
N ASP A 121 6.42 -10.64 9.96
CA ASP A 121 6.50 -9.93 8.66
C ASP A 121 6.65 -8.41 8.86
N LEU A 122 5.88 -7.84 9.79
CA LEU A 122 5.76 -6.39 9.95
C LEU A 122 6.94 -5.78 10.70
N VAL A 123 7.59 -6.52 11.60
CA VAL A 123 8.76 -6.00 12.33
C VAL A 123 9.93 -5.73 11.38
N PRO A 124 10.36 -6.67 10.52
CA PRO A 124 11.42 -6.40 9.53
C PRO A 124 11.07 -5.25 8.58
N LEU A 125 9.84 -5.18 8.09
CA LEU A 125 9.39 -4.11 7.19
C LEU A 125 9.43 -2.74 7.88
N THR A 126 8.96 -2.68 9.14
CA THR A 126 8.97 -1.44 9.93
C THR A 126 10.39 -1.00 10.27
N ARG A 127 11.33 -1.92 10.54
CA ARG A 127 12.76 -1.55 10.71
C ARG A 127 13.37 -0.96 9.45
N LYS A 128 13.04 -1.52 8.28
CA LYS A 128 13.59 -1.08 6.98
C LYS A 128 12.99 0.22 6.47
N MET A 129 11.71 0.49 6.76
CA MET A 129 10.92 1.54 6.09
C MET A 129 10.25 2.52 7.07
N GLY A 130 10.38 2.29 8.38
CA GLY A 130 9.86 3.14 9.44
C GLY A 130 8.36 2.94 9.73
N LEU A 131 7.84 3.79 10.62
CA LEU A 131 6.47 3.72 11.14
C LEU A 131 5.36 3.93 10.10
N ASN A 132 5.69 4.44 8.91
CA ASN A 132 4.70 4.62 7.85
C ASN A 132 4.10 3.28 7.38
N VAL A 133 4.85 2.17 7.50
CA VAL A 133 4.31 0.81 7.30
C VAL A 133 3.13 0.55 8.24
N LEU A 134 3.29 0.89 9.53
CA LEU A 134 2.24 0.67 10.51
C LEU A 134 1.07 1.64 10.34
N ARG A 135 1.31 2.87 9.92
CA ARG A 135 0.23 3.83 9.58
C ARG A 135 -0.64 3.32 8.43
N LEU A 136 -0.02 2.66 7.44
CA LEU A 136 -0.75 2.00 6.37
C LEU A 136 -1.54 0.79 6.88
N GLU A 137 -0.93 -0.06 7.70
CA GLU A 137 -1.61 -1.21 8.32
C GLU A 137 -2.78 -0.81 9.23
N ALA A 138 -2.71 0.36 9.87
CA ALA A 138 -3.80 0.91 10.68
C ALA A 138 -5.05 1.28 9.87
N THR A 139 -4.88 1.54 8.56
CA THR A 139 -5.96 1.95 7.66
C THR A 139 -6.38 0.82 6.73
N SER A 140 -5.42 0.03 6.26
CA SER A 140 -5.61 -1.10 5.34
C SER A 140 -4.80 -2.29 5.84
N SER A 141 -5.39 -3.06 6.75
CA SER A 141 -4.74 -4.21 7.37
C SER A 141 -4.35 -5.27 6.34
N GLY A 142 -3.11 -5.73 6.37
CA GLY A 142 -2.53 -6.73 5.47
C GLY A 142 -2.05 -6.18 4.13
N LEU A 143 -2.30 -4.90 3.83
CA LEU A 143 -1.92 -4.31 2.55
C LEU A 143 -0.41 -4.33 2.35
N THR A 144 0.37 -3.98 3.37
CA THR A 144 1.83 -3.88 3.24
C THR A 144 2.44 -5.24 2.94
N ARG A 145 1.95 -6.29 3.61
CA ARG A 145 2.37 -7.67 3.38
C ARG A 145 1.99 -8.17 1.99
N GLN A 146 0.78 -7.85 1.53
CA GLN A 146 0.36 -8.19 0.15
C GLN A 146 1.22 -7.49 -0.90
N LEU A 147 1.54 -6.21 -0.70
CA LEU A 147 2.41 -5.46 -1.60
C LEU A 147 3.84 -6.01 -1.59
N ALA A 148 4.38 -6.37 -0.42
CA ALA A 148 5.71 -6.97 -0.29
C ALA A 148 5.78 -8.31 -1.03
N ALA A 149 4.80 -9.19 -0.80
CA ALA A 149 4.74 -10.49 -1.45
C ALA A 149 4.59 -10.40 -2.98
N ARG A 150 3.86 -9.39 -3.47
CA ARG A 150 3.55 -9.27 -4.91
C ARG A 150 4.58 -8.46 -5.71
N TYR A 151 5.21 -7.46 -5.09
CA TYR A 151 6.04 -6.48 -5.81
C TYR A 151 7.43 -6.27 -5.23
N GLY A 152 7.74 -6.87 -4.08
CA GLY A 152 9.03 -6.75 -3.40
C GLY A 152 9.21 -5.44 -2.62
N ASP A 153 10.25 -5.43 -1.78
CA ASP A 153 10.53 -4.37 -0.80
C ASP A 153 10.71 -2.98 -1.41
N ASP A 154 11.33 -2.85 -2.60
CA ASP A 154 11.59 -1.54 -3.22
C ASP A 154 10.31 -0.82 -3.64
N MET A 155 9.32 -1.59 -4.13
CA MET A 155 8.02 -1.02 -4.50
C MET A 155 7.26 -0.61 -3.25
N VAL A 156 7.29 -1.44 -2.19
CA VAL A 156 6.68 -1.10 -0.90
C VAL A 156 7.31 0.15 -0.32
N ARG A 157 8.65 0.26 -0.33
CA ARG A 157 9.36 1.46 0.16
C ARG A 157 8.90 2.72 -0.57
N THR A 158 8.77 2.66 -1.89
CA THR A 158 8.28 3.79 -2.69
C THR A 158 6.83 4.12 -2.35
N PHE A 159 5.98 3.11 -2.25
CA PHE A 159 4.56 3.25 -1.92
C PHE A 159 4.36 3.89 -0.54
N VAL A 160 5.02 3.35 0.49
CA VAL A 160 4.93 3.81 1.89
C VAL A 160 5.40 5.26 2.06
N ARG A 161 6.31 5.72 1.20
CA ARG A 161 6.83 7.10 1.23
C ARG A 161 5.94 8.10 0.48
N THR A 162 5.22 7.65 -0.54
CA THR A 162 4.50 8.53 -1.47
C THR A 162 2.99 8.56 -1.24
N VAL A 163 2.40 7.45 -0.82
CA VAL A 163 0.94 7.29 -0.78
C VAL A 163 0.40 7.61 0.60
N ASP A 164 -0.61 8.47 0.66
CA ASP A 164 -1.33 8.74 1.90
C ASP A 164 -2.09 7.49 2.37
N PRO A 165 -2.10 7.16 3.67
CA PRO A 165 -2.80 5.99 4.19
C PRO A 165 -4.28 5.90 3.82
N GLY A 166 -4.97 7.03 3.65
CA GLY A 166 -6.38 7.07 3.24
C GLY A 166 -6.61 6.67 1.77
N ASP A 167 -5.61 6.86 0.91
CA ASP A 167 -5.67 6.50 -0.51
C ASP A 167 -5.08 5.13 -0.82
N ALA A 168 -4.37 4.53 0.15
CA ALA A 168 -3.57 3.34 -0.03
C ALA A 168 -4.32 2.17 -0.71
N GLY A 169 -5.53 1.86 -0.24
CA GLY A 169 -6.35 0.79 -0.83
C GLY A 169 -6.69 1.04 -2.30
N ARG A 170 -7.01 2.30 -2.65
CA ARG A 170 -7.34 2.68 -4.04
C ARG A 170 -6.12 2.59 -4.94
N VAL A 171 -5.01 3.21 -4.52
CA VAL A 171 -3.75 3.21 -5.30
C VAL A 171 -3.24 1.78 -5.49
N ALA A 172 -3.30 0.94 -4.45
CA ALA A 172 -2.93 -0.47 -4.56
C ALA A 172 -3.84 -1.24 -5.54
N GLY A 173 -5.15 -0.95 -5.54
CA GLY A 173 -6.09 -1.47 -6.54
C GLY A 173 -5.70 -1.11 -7.98
N TYR A 174 -5.34 0.14 -8.23
CA TYR A 174 -4.84 0.57 -9.55
C TYR A 174 -3.49 -0.10 -9.90
N MET A 175 -2.57 -0.24 -8.94
CA MET A 175 -1.30 -0.95 -9.15
C MET A 175 -1.51 -2.42 -9.50
N ALA A 176 -2.53 -3.07 -8.94
CA ALA A 176 -2.92 -4.44 -9.25
C ALA A 176 -3.43 -4.62 -10.69
N LYS A 177 -3.92 -3.54 -11.30
CA LYS A 177 -4.41 -3.48 -12.69
C LYS A 177 -3.38 -2.93 -13.67
N ALA A 178 -2.25 -2.45 -13.20
CA ALA A 178 -1.18 -1.98 -14.07
C ALA A 178 -0.49 -3.15 -14.77
N ASP A 179 -0.41 -3.05 -16.09
CA ASP A 179 0.10 -4.11 -16.96
C ASP A 179 1.60 -4.37 -16.73
N THR A 180 2.36 -3.30 -16.43
CA THR A 180 3.83 -3.37 -16.31
C THR A 180 4.35 -2.73 -15.02
N PRO A 181 5.54 -3.14 -14.54
CA PRO A 181 6.22 -2.48 -13.42
C PRO A 181 6.51 -0.99 -13.67
N THR A 182 6.76 -0.61 -14.93
CA THR A 182 7.00 0.78 -15.32
C THR A 182 5.76 1.64 -15.15
N THR A 183 4.58 1.13 -15.51
CA THR A 183 3.31 1.84 -15.30
C THR A 183 2.98 2.02 -13.82
N ARG A 184 3.31 1.03 -12.97
CA ARG A 184 3.16 1.18 -11.51
C ARG A 184 4.04 2.30 -10.95
N ARG A 185 5.31 2.37 -11.37
CA ARG A 185 6.22 3.45 -10.98
C ARG A 185 5.74 4.81 -11.50
N LEU A 186 5.23 4.85 -12.73
CA LEU A 186 4.65 6.06 -13.31
C LEU A 186 3.43 6.53 -12.50
N LEU A 187 2.53 5.63 -12.11
CA LEU A 187 1.39 5.94 -11.25
C LEU A 187 1.85 6.58 -9.93
N LEU A 188 2.80 5.97 -9.22
CA LEU A 188 3.32 6.51 -7.96
C LEU A 188 4.00 7.87 -8.16
N LYS A 189 4.77 8.04 -9.23
CA LYS A 189 5.40 9.32 -9.58
C LYS A 189 4.38 10.42 -9.83
N ARG A 190 3.29 10.13 -10.56
CA ARG A 190 2.25 11.12 -10.85
C ARG A 190 1.33 11.36 -9.65
N TYR A 191 1.12 10.36 -8.80
CA TYR A 191 0.45 10.51 -7.51
C TYR A 191 1.18 11.53 -6.63
N ASP A 192 2.49 11.35 -6.49
CA ASP A 192 3.38 12.25 -5.74
C ASP A 192 3.34 13.68 -6.31
N ALA A 193 3.49 13.83 -7.63
CA ALA A 193 3.46 15.14 -8.30
C ALA A 193 2.14 15.90 -8.12
N THR A 194 1.02 15.18 -8.01
CA THR A 194 -0.33 15.77 -7.92
C THR A 194 -0.86 15.85 -6.50
N ASN A 195 -0.05 15.48 -5.50
CA ASN A 195 -0.47 15.29 -4.10
C ASN A 195 -1.77 14.45 -4.00
N GLY A 196 -1.82 13.35 -4.76
CA GLY A 196 -2.94 12.41 -4.78
C GLY A 196 -4.17 12.81 -5.58
N ARG A 197 -4.23 14.03 -6.16
CA ARG A 197 -5.38 14.46 -6.98
C ARG A 197 -5.63 13.55 -8.18
N ILE A 198 -4.60 12.95 -8.76
CA ILE A 198 -4.72 12.04 -9.90
C ILE A 198 -5.71 10.89 -9.65
N VAL A 199 -5.83 10.41 -8.41
CA VAL A 199 -6.72 9.29 -8.07
C VAL A 199 -8.19 9.63 -8.34
N ARG A 200 -8.56 10.91 -8.25
CA ARG A 200 -9.93 11.36 -8.54
C ARG A 200 -10.26 11.30 -10.04
N TRP A 201 -9.24 11.36 -10.89
CA TRP A 201 -9.35 11.38 -12.34
C TRP A 201 -9.08 10.03 -12.99
N LEU A 202 -8.64 9.04 -12.21
CA LEU A 202 -8.51 7.66 -12.67
C LEU A 202 -9.88 6.98 -12.60
N ASP A 203 -10.53 6.77 -13.76
CA ASP A 203 -11.76 5.99 -13.81
C ASP A 203 -11.47 4.49 -13.56
N TRP A 204 -11.99 4.00 -12.43
CA TRP A 204 -11.92 2.60 -12.05
C TRP A 204 -12.54 1.67 -13.09
N LYS A 205 -13.61 2.10 -13.79
CA LYS A 205 -14.24 1.29 -14.84
C LYS A 205 -13.31 1.08 -16.01
N THR A 206 -12.62 2.12 -16.46
CA THR A 206 -11.62 2.04 -17.53
C THR A 206 -10.45 1.15 -17.13
N ALA A 207 -9.93 1.30 -15.90
CA ALA A 207 -8.85 0.46 -15.39
C ALA A 207 -9.24 -1.02 -15.28
N MET A 208 -10.50 -1.32 -14.98
CA MET A 208 -11.03 -2.68 -14.95
C MET A 208 -11.24 -3.29 -16.33
N ALA A 209 -11.71 -2.49 -17.30
CA ALA A 209 -12.03 -2.94 -18.65
C ALA A 209 -10.78 -3.14 -19.52
N PHE A 210 -9.78 -2.27 -19.39
CA PHE A 210 -8.63 -2.22 -20.29
C PHE A 210 -7.28 -2.36 -19.59
N GLY A 211 -7.25 -2.52 -18.26
CA GLY A 211 -6.02 -2.42 -17.48
C GLY A 211 -5.61 -0.97 -17.24
N LEU A 212 -4.63 -0.77 -16.36
CA LEU A 212 -4.02 0.55 -16.14
C LEU A 212 -2.77 0.66 -17.02
N THR A 213 -2.88 1.42 -18.11
CA THR A 213 -1.78 1.71 -19.05
C THR A 213 -1.11 3.05 -18.74
N ALA A 214 0.10 3.25 -19.26
CA ALA A 214 0.82 4.52 -19.12
C ALA A 214 0.05 5.73 -19.71
N ALA A 215 -0.73 5.51 -20.78
CA ALA A 215 -1.55 6.55 -21.41
C ALA A 215 -2.71 6.99 -20.52
N VAL A 216 -3.36 6.04 -19.83
CA VAL A 216 -4.42 6.34 -18.86
C VAL A 216 -3.86 7.14 -17.67
N VAL A 217 -2.69 6.75 -17.15
CA VAL A 217 -2.04 7.48 -16.07
C VAL A 217 -1.62 8.89 -16.51
N THR A 218 -1.11 9.05 -17.74
CA THR A 218 -0.64 10.35 -18.24
C THR A 218 -1.80 11.30 -18.52
N SER A 219 -2.86 10.82 -19.16
CA SER A 219 -4.08 11.63 -19.38
C SER A 219 -4.72 12.07 -18.06
N ALA A 220 -4.88 11.15 -17.10
CA ALA A 220 -5.39 11.50 -15.76
C ALA A 220 -4.50 12.55 -15.05
N HIS A 221 -3.18 12.44 -15.22
CA HIS A 221 -2.24 13.41 -14.68
C HIS A 221 -2.43 14.81 -15.30
N GLU A 222 -2.49 14.92 -16.62
CA GLU A 222 -2.66 16.19 -17.34
C GLU A 222 -3.97 16.92 -16.96
N VAL A 223 -5.05 16.16 -16.75
CA VAL A 223 -6.31 16.72 -16.24
C VAL A 223 -6.15 17.16 -14.79
N SER A 224 -5.52 16.33 -13.95
CA SER A 224 -5.34 16.62 -12.53
C SER A 224 -4.37 17.77 -12.20
N ASP A 225 -3.43 18.06 -13.11
CA ASP A 225 -2.51 19.19 -13.05
C ASP A 225 -3.12 20.48 -13.62
N GLY A 226 -4.34 20.43 -14.16
CA GLY A 226 -5.02 21.59 -14.73
C GLY A 226 -4.44 22.03 -16.08
N ILE A 227 -3.52 21.27 -16.68
CA ILE A 227 -2.94 21.57 -17.99
C ILE A 227 -4.03 21.58 -19.07
N GLN A 228 -5.04 20.72 -18.97
CA GLN A 228 -6.18 20.77 -19.89
C GLN A 228 -7.05 22.02 -19.70
N GLU A 229 -7.21 22.54 -18.48
CA GLU A 229 -7.93 23.79 -18.26
C GLU A 229 -7.12 24.98 -18.76
N GLY A 230 -5.81 24.98 -18.51
CA GLY A 230 -4.85 25.94 -19.06
C GLY A 230 -4.77 25.92 -20.59
N LEU A 231 -4.85 24.75 -21.21
CA LEU A 231 -4.91 24.61 -22.67
C LEU A 231 -6.28 25.03 -23.22
N LYS A 232 -7.38 24.84 -22.49
CA LYS A 232 -8.71 25.32 -22.89
C LYS A 232 -8.82 26.85 -22.77
N THR A 233 -8.21 27.46 -21.76
CA THR A 233 -8.14 28.93 -21.62
C THR A 233 -7.19 29.52 -22.65
N VAL A 234 -6.01 28.95 -22.87
CA VAL A 234 -5.08 29.38 -23.94
C VAL A 234 -5.66 29.13 -25.33
N ALA A 235 -6.44 28.06 -25.57
CA ALA A 235 -7.14 27.86 -26.83
C ALA A 235 -8.26 28.89 -27.07
N ARG A 236 -8.87 29.40 -25.99
CA ARG A 236 -9.86 30.49 -26.06
C ARG A 236 -9.22 31.86 -26.25
N GLU A 237 -8.05 32.09 -25.68
CA GLU A 237 -7.40 33.40 -25.65
C GLU A 237 -6.35 33.59 -26.76
N GLN A 238 -5.66 32.53 -27.20
CA GLN A 238 -4.58 32.56 -28.19
C GLN A 238 -4.47 31.24 -29.00
N PRO A 239 -5.30 31.04 -30.03
CA PRO A 239 -5.34 29.79 -30.82
C PRO A 239 -4.04 29.50 -31.59
N GLU A 240 -3.22 30.51 -31.88
CA GLU A 240 -1.98 30.38 -32.65
C GLU A 240 -0.83 29.77 -31.84
N VAL A 241 -0.79 30.02 -30.53
CA VAL A 241 0.24 29.47 -29.62
C VAL A 241 0.00 27.99 -29.33
N LEU A 242 -1.27 27.56 -29.38
CA LEU A 242 -1.66 26.17 -29.19
C LEU A 242 -1.07 25.26 -30.27
N GLY A 243 -1.03 25.71 -31.52
CA GLY A 243 -0.44 24.97 -32.64
C GLY A 243 1.06 24.69 -32.44
N GLY A 244 1.79 25.64 -31.85
CA GLY A 244 3.21 25.51 -31.55
C GLY A 244 3.50 24.60 -30.35
N VAL A 245 2.71 24.69 -29.28
CA VAL A 245 2.89 23.88 -28.06
C VAL A 245 2.43 22.44 -28.29
N VAL A 246 1.28 22.24 -28.94
CA VAL A 246 0.79 20.91 -29.33
C VAL A 246 1.70 20.32 -30.40
N GLY A 247 2.15 21.11 -31.38
CA GLY A 247 3.12 20.66 -32.39
C GLY A 247 4.44 20.16 -31.79
N ASN A 248 4.95 20.83 -30.75
CA ASN A 248 6.20 20.44 -30.06
C ASN A 248 6.03 19.28 -29.06
N ALA A 249 4.87 19.15 -28.43
CA ALA A 249 4.57 18.02 -27.54
C ALA A 249 4.29 16.74 -28.35
N VAL A 250 3.55 16.89 -29.45
CA VAL A 250 3.22 15.81 -30.39
C VAL A 250 4.48 15.37 -31.14
N SER A 251 5.38 16.28 -31.55
CA SER A 251 6.63 15.88 -32.24
C SER A 251 7.54 15.02 -31.36
N ARG A 252 7.66 15.30 -30.06
CA ARG A 252 8.44 14.47 -29.11
C ARG A 252 7.82 13.10 -28.85
N ILE A 253 6.50 12.96 -29.01
CA ILE A 253 5.79 11.68 -28.90
C ILE A 253 5.82 10.93 -30.24
N MET A 254 6.03 11.63 -31.36
CA MET A 254 5.94 11.09 -32.73
C MET A 254 7.26 10.64 -33.36
N GLU A 255 8.42 10.82 -32.72
CA GLU A 255 9.71 10.30 -33.22
C GLU A 255 9.73 8.79 -33.50
N PRO A 256 9.05 7.89 -32.76
CA PRO A 256 9.08 6.46 -33.06
C PRO A 256 8.01 5.98 -34.07
N ILE A 257 7.13 6.85 -34.59
CA ILE A 257 5.99 6.47 -35.46
C ILE A 257 6.08 7.16 -36.83
N GLY A 258 7.30 7.36 -37.34
CA GLY A 258 7.60 8.14 -38.55
C GLY A 258 7.05 7.61 -39.88
N TRP A 259 6.29 6.50 -39.90
CA TRP A 259 5.72 5.94 -41.14
C TRP A 259 4.25 6.29 -41.38
N LEU A 260 3.50 6.71 -40.35
CA LEU A 260 2.13 7.18 -40.53
C LEU A 260 2.15 8.70 -40.76
N GLY A 261 1.83 9.11 -41.98
CA GLY A 261 1.77 10.51 -42.38
C GLY A 261 1.04 11.37 -41.34
N LYS A 262 1.59 12.55 -41.04
CA LYS A 262 1.17 13.43 -39.93
C LYS A 262 -0.35 13.66 -39.86
N GLY A 263 -1.03 13.71 -41.01
CA GLY A 263 -2.49 13.84 -41.08
C GLY A 263 -3.28 12.64 -40.55
N ALA A 264 -2.82 11.41 -40.78
CA ALA A 264 -3.52 10.20 -40.33
C ALA A 264 -3.45 10.04 -38.80
N VAL A 265 -2.33 10.45 -38.20
CA VAL A 265 -2.12 10.40 -36.74
C VAL A 265 -2.94 11.47 -36.04
N ILE A 266 -3.00 12.68 -36.59
CA ILE A 266 -3.86 13.76 -36.07
C ILE A 266 -5.33 13.33 -36.09
N CYS A 267 -5.80 12.70 -37.18
CA CYS A 267 -7.15 12.16 -37.25
C CYS A 267 -7.41 11.03 -36.24
N LEU A 268 -6.42 10.18 -35.95
CA LEU A 268 -6.56 9.08 -35.00
C LEU A 268 -6.58 9.58 -33.55
N VAL A 269 -5.74 10.56 -33.21
CA VAL A 269 -5.76 11.22 -31.90
C VAL A 269 -7.05 12.01 -31.71
N LEU A 270 -7.51 12.75 -32.74
CA LEU A 270 -8.81 13.43 -32.69
C LEU A 270 -9.98 12.45 -32.56
N ALA A 271 -9.98 11.33 -33.28
CA ALA A 271 -11.02 10.31 -33.18
C ALA A 271 -11.09 9.67 -31.78
N VAL A 272 -9.93 9.42 -31.16
CA VAL A 272 -9.83 8.91 -29.78
C VAL A 272 -10.26 9.97 -28.76
N CYS A 273 -9.84 11.23 -28.93
CA CYS A 273 -10.21 12.33 -28.05
C CYS A 273 -11.70 12.73 -28.16
N LEU A 274 -12.33 12.54 -29.32
CA LEU A 274 -13.75 12.84 -29.56
C LEU A 274 -14.68 11.64 -29.29
N GLY A 275 -14.16 10.49 -28.84
CA GLY A 275 -14.98 9.33 -28.50
C GLY A 275 -15.76 8.74 -29.68
N LEU A 276 -15.31 8.99 -30.91
CA LEU A 276 -15.96 8.46 -32.11
C LEU A 276 -15.66 6.96 -32.21
N HIS A 277 -16.72 6.16 -32.14
CA HIS A 277 -16.67 4.72 -32.37
C HIS A 277 -16.00 4.46 -33.74
N VAL A 278 -14.77 3.93 -33.72
CA VAL A 278 -14.04 3.62 -34.95
C VAL A 278 -14.88 2.60 -35.74
N PRO A 279 -15.32 2.95 -36.97
CA PRO A 279 -16.18 2.06 -37.73
C PRO A 279 -15.44 0.75 -38.03
N SER A 280 -16.11 -0.37 -37.77
CA SER A 280 -15.63 -1.75 -37.87
C SER A 280 -15.08 -2.17 -39.26
N ARG A 281 -15.03 -1.25 -40.23
CA ARG A 281 -14.41 -1.44 -41.54
C ARG A 281 -12.89 -1.29 -41.49
N LEU A 282 -12.35 -0.33 -40.72
CA LEU A 282 -10.90 -0.14 -40.58
C LEU A 282 -10.22 -1.28 -39.82
N VAL A 283 -10.92 -1.89 -38.85
CA VAL A 283 -10.43 -3.07 -38.12
C VAL A 283 -10.35 -4.31 -39.02
N ARG A 284 -11.21 -4.42 -40.06
CA ARG A 284 -11.13 -5.52 -41.03
C ARG A 284 -10.00 -5.34 -42.03
N GLU A 285 -9.71 -4.10 -42.45
CA GLU A 285 -8.55 -3.82 -43.32
C GLU A 285 -7.23 -4.03 -42.59
N ALA A 286 -7.12 -3.60 -41.33
CA ALA A 286 -5.94 -3.88 -40.51
C ALA A 286 -5.69 -5.39 -40.29
N ARG A 287 -6.75 -6.21 -40.22
CA ARG A 287 -6.61 -7.68 -40.17
C ARG A 287 -6.17 -8.29 -41.51
N ARG A 288 -6.59 -7.74 -42.66
CA ARG A 288 -6.10 -8.21 -43.97
C ARG A 288 -4.62 -7.89 -44.18
N VAL A 289 -4.17 -6.70 -43.77
CA VAL A 289 -2.76 -6.32 -43.86
C VAL A 289 -1.89 -7.22 -42.96
N ARG A 290 -2.38 -7.59 -41.77
CA ARG A 290 -1.68 -8.55 -40.88
C ARG A 290 -1.63 -9.97 -41.42
N ALA A 291 -2.65 -10.41 -42.17
CA ALA A 291 -2.67 -11.71 -42.83
C ALA A 291 -1.79 -11.75 -44.11
N GLY A 292 -1.56 -10.60 -44.76
CA GLY A 292 -0.63 -10.46 -45.88
C GLY A 292 0.85 -10.47 -45.48
N TRP A 293 1.18 -10.50 -44.18
CA TRP A 293 2.56 -10.62 -43.68
C TRP A 293 2.97 -12.04 -43.30
N SER A 294 2.08 -13.02 -43.42
CA SER A 294 2.39 -14.43 -43.12
C SER A 294 2.70 -15.27 -44.37
N GLY A 295 2.96 -14.67 -45.52
CA GLY A 295 3.27 -15.41 -46.75
C GLY A 295 4.12 -14.63 -47.73
N GLU A 296 5.45 -14.69 -47.56
CA GLU A 296 6.51 -14.57 -48.59
C GLU A 296 7.85 -14.54 -47.81
N GLU A 297 8.92 -15.26 -48.09
CA GLU A 297 9.25 -16.26 -49.10
C GLU A 297 10.55 -16.92 -48.57
N ALA A 298 10.63 -18.24 -48.59
CA ALA A 298 11.86 -18.95 -48.26
C ALA A 298 12.86 -18.78 -49.40
N VAL A 299 13.94 -18.03 -49.17
CA VAL A 299 15.05 -17.91 -50.13
C VAL A 299 15.96 -19.15 -49.96
N PRO A 300 16.14 -20.00 -50.99
CA PRO A 300 17.08 -21.11 -50.93
C PRO A 300 18.53 -20.63 -51.08
N PRO A 301 19.53 -21.38 -50.55
CA PRO A 301 20.92 -20.95 -50.57
C PRO A 301 21.53 -21.07 -51.99
N PRO A 302 22.41 -20.14 -52.40
CA PRO A 302 23.22 -20.32 -53.60
C PRO A 302 24.40 -21.25 -53.27
N GLY A 303 24.42 -22.42 -53.90
CA GLY A 303 25.59 -23.29 -53.94
C GLY A 303 26.22 -23.27 -55.32
N THR A 304 27.44 -22.73 -55.40
CA THR A 304 28.62 -23.30 -56.08
C THR A 304 29.86 -22.68 -55.46
#